data_AF-A0A397ST63-F1
#
_entry.id   AF-A0A397ST63-F1
#
_cell.length_a   1.000
_cell.length_b   1.000
_cell.length_c   1.000
_cell.angle_alpha   90.00
_cell.angle_beta   90.00
_cell.angle_gamma   90.00
#
_symmetry.space_group_name_H-M   'P 1'
#
loop_
_entity.id
_entity.type
_entity.pdbx_description
1 polymer ?
#
loop_
_entity_poly.entity_id
_entity_poly.type
_entity_poly.pdbx_seq_one_letter_code
_entity_poly.pdbx_strand_id
1 'polypeptide(L)'
;MAFKQQLEGKEKSIDQRLQIYLKKGWTDTYTATSYAYSESFDKLNINAIREYLEDPVEYMTNLFNADYTIYSETLVESILREIDEYFMNTKENLLNAISEWSALFEPDRKYDELPLSTLFLYLIGRSISYEYSSLRIFLQRKYNINMKETVPEHDLSEIFKDINSLLGSIIIEKPVDFCKLFCRSLIEGLTDMQATWINTEKNITRVRMQAQLATKYILKSHWNQLGCSARCPLCSSKCELPEDDHTQHQATKHFLPAFVGFRNRNTGHPSLIICTEDDAYDKHKWAHSNDSNYLPLNEFLRKHHPSWLPFPRSEPSDEHITKMRAVWWKLKDELCKKFDMIDNTDPSWGARYGSLIP
;
A
#
# COMPACT_ATOMS: atom_id res chain seq x y z
N MET A 1 29.23 -12.46 -5.61
CA MET A 1 28.31 -12.13 -6.74
C MET A 1 26.87 -12.49 -6.40
N ALA A 2 26.55 -13.75 -6.12
CA ALA A 2 25.20 -14.20 -5.76
C ALA A 2 24.58 -13.42 -4.57
N PHE A 3 25.34 -13.22 -3.50
CA PHE A 3 24.89 -12.41 -2.35
C PHE A 3 24.44 -11.00 -2.75
N LYS A 4 25.17 -10.33 -3.66
CA LYS A 4 24.82 -8.99 -4.16
C LYS A 4 23.54 -9.01 -5.00
N GLN A 5 23.33 -10.04 -5.81
CA GLN A 5 22.10 -10.20 -6.59
C GLN A 5 20.86 -10.32 -5.68
N GLN A 6 20.99 -10.99 -4.53
CA GLN A 6 19.90 -11.07 -3.55
C GLN A 6 19.58 -9.70 -2.94
N LEU A 7 20.59 -8.86 -2.68
CA LEU A 7 20.37 -7.49 -2.23
C LEU A 7 19.65 -6.65 -3.29
N GLU A 8 20.08 -6.75 -4.55
CA GLU A 8 19.42 -6.08 -5.68
C GLU A 8 17.97 -6.55 -5.86
N GLY A 9 17.69 -7.85 -5.64
CA GLY A 9 16.34 -8.39 -5.68
C GLY A 9 15.44 -7.77 -4.61
N LYS A 10 15.95 -7.61 -3.38
CA LYS A 10 15.23 -6.93 -2.29
C LYS A 10 14.97 -5.46 -2.60
N GLU A 11 15.96 -4.75 -3.13
CA GLU A 11 15.81 -3.37 -3.57
C GLU A 11 14.73 -3.26 -4.66
N LYS A 12 14.76 -4.12 -5.68
CA LYS A 12 13.78 -4.15 -6.78
C LYS A 12 12.35 -4.49 -6.32
N SER A 13 12.18 -5.09 -5.15
CA SER A 13 10.85 -5.38 -4.59
C SER A 13 10.04 -4.12 -4.27
N ILE A 14 10.70 -2.95 -4.17
CA ILE A 14 10.07 -1.65 -3.94
C ILE A 14 8.95 -1.36 -4.93
N ASP A 15 9.13 -1.77 -6.18
CA ASP A 15 8.17 -1.56 -7.25
C ASP A 15 6.88 -2.34 -7.04
N GLN A 16 7.02 -3.62 -6.72
CA GLN A 16 5.88 -4.50 -6.48
C GLN A 16 5.11 -4.02 -5.25
N ARG A 17 5.81 -3.61 -4.18
CA ARG A 17 5.17 -3.08 -2.97
C ARG A 17 4.46 -1.76 -3.22
N LEU A 18 5.05 -0.86 -4.01
CA LEU A 18 4.38 0.36 -4.46
C LEU A 18 3.10 0.04 -5.24
N GLN A 19 3.14 -0.92 -6.16
CA GLN A 19 1.93 -1.33 -6.90
C GLN A 19 0.83 -1.86 -5.99
N ILE A 20 1.20 -2.70 -5.01
CA ILE A 20 0.23 -3.24 -4.04
C ILE A 20 -0.40 -2.13 -3.22
N TYR A 21 0.39 -1.16 -2.75
CA TYR A 21 -0.12 0.02 -2.03
C TYR A 21 -1.09 0.83 -2.87
N LEU A 22 -0.69 1.19 -4.10
CA LEU A 22 -1.54 1.97 -4.99
C LEU A 22 -2.85 1.25 -5.31
N LYS A 23 -2.78 -0.07 -5.56
CA LYS A 23 -3.95 -0.90 -5.85
C LYS A 23 -4.90 -1.03 -4.66
N LYS A 24 -4.38 -1.44 -3.49
CA LYS A 24 -5.20 -1.69 -2.30
C LYS A 24 -5.75 -0.39 -1.70
N GLY A 25 -4.89 0.63 -1.62
CA GLY A 25 -5.19 1.87 -0.91
C GLY A 25 -6.10 2.82 -1.67
N TRP A 26 -6.08 2.79 -3.01
CA TRP A 26 -6.69 3.85 -3.84
C TRP A 26 -7.61 3.33 -4.94
N THR A 27 -7.66 2.01 -5.17
CA THR A 27 -8.48 1.39 -6.23
C THR A 27 -9.47 0.36 -5.67
N ASP A 28 -9.02 -0.52 -4.77
CA ASP A 28 -9.83 -1.68 -4.32
C ASP A 28 -10.59 -1.44 -2.99
N THR A 29 -10.02 -0.73 -2.02
CA THR A 29 -10.57 -0.66 -0.63
C THR A 29 -11.14 0.70 -0.27
N TYR A 30 -10.43 1.77 -0.64
CA TYR A 30 -10.88 3.15 -0.48
C TYR A 30 -10.59 3.85 -1.81
N THR A 31 -11.61 4.28 -2.53
CA THR A 31 -11.35 5.17 -3.66
C THR A 31 -10.95 6.54 -3.12
N ALA A 32 -10.22 7.34 -3.92
CA ALA A 32 -9.74 8.63 -3.44
C ALA A 32 -10.86 9.50 -2.85
N THR A 33 -12.04 9.47 -3.47
CA THR A 33 -13.24 10.16 -2.99
C THR A 33 -13.70 9.65 -1.62
N SER A 34 -13.80 8.33 -1.46
CA SER A 34 -14.22 7.72 -0.18
C SER A 34 -13.21 7.99 0.93
N TYR A 35 -11.92 7.98 0.61
CA TYR A 35 -10.87 8.32 1.58
C TYR A 35 -10.95 9.79 2.00
N ALA A 36 -11.08 10.71 1.04
CA ALA A 36 -11.27 12.14 1.32
C ALA A 36 -12.51 12.40 2.17
N TYR A 37 -13.62 11.70 1.92
CA TYR A 37 -14.82 11.76 2.74
C TYR A 37 -14.55 11.26 4.17
N SER A 38 -13.82 10.14 4.32
CA SER A 38 -13.48 9.57 5.62
C SER A 38 -12.63 10.50 6.50
N GLU A 39 -11.73 11.26 5.87
CA GLU A 39 -10.82 12.19 6.54
C GLU A 39 -11.43 13.56 6.83
N SER A 40 -12.54 13.90 6.16
CA SER A 40 -13.25 15.18 6.30
C SER A 40 -14.60 15.00 7.01
N PHE A 41 -15.63 14.61 6.26
CA PHE A 41 -17.01 14.57 6.69
C PHE A 41 -17.30 13.50 7.75
N ASP A 42 -16.73 12.29 7.65
CA ASP A 42 -16.98 11.25 8.65
C ASP A 42 -16.39 11.58 10.01
N LYS A 43 -15.23 12.24 10.03
CA LYS A 43 -14.59 12.75 11.24
C LYS A 43 -15.18 14.07 11.73
N LEU A 44 -16.12 14.66 10.99
CA LEU A 44 -16.67 16.00 11.24
C LEU A 44 -15.57 17.06 11.40
N ASN A 45 -14.46 16.91 10.67
CA ASN A 45 -13.34 17.84 10.71
C ASN A 45 -13.66 19.06 9.85
N ILE A 46 -14.12 20.14 10.49
CA ILE A 46 -14.57 21.35 9.80
C ILE A 46 -13.51 21.99 8.90
N ASN A 47 -12.24 21.96 9.29
CA ASN A 47 -11.19 22.55 8.45
C ASN A 47 -10.98 21.72 7.17
N ALA A 48 -10.91 20.40 7.30
CA ALA A 48 -10.83 19.49 6.16
C ALA A 48 -12.08 19.59 5.25
N ILE A 49 -13.26 19.74 5.85
CA ILE A 49 -14.51 19.95 5.10
C ILE A 49 -14.46 21.27 4.32
N ARG A 50 -14.00 22.37 4.94
CA ARG A 50 -13.85 23.65 4.24
C ARG A 50 -12.90 23.55 3.06
N GLU A 51 -11.74 22.93 3.26
CA GLU A 51 -10.77 22.68 2.18
C GLU A 51 -11.40 21.85 1.05
N TYR A 52 -12.10 20.76 1.39
CA TYR A 52 -12.80 19.93 0.40
C TYR A 52 -13.89 20.70 -0.36
N LEU A 53 -14.67 21.54 0.32
CA LEU A 53 -15.75 22.32 -0.30
C LEU A 53 -15.22 23.48 -1.15
N GLU A 54 -14.05 24.03 -0.82
CA GLU A 54 -13.40 25.08 -1.61
C GLU A 54 -12.81 24.52 -2.89
N ASP A 55 -11.93 23.53 -2.77
CA ASP A 55 -11.31 22.83 -3.89
C ASP A 55 -11.10 21.35 -3.55
N PRO A 56 -12.03 20.45 -3.95
CA PRO A 56 -11.91 19.04 -3.65
C PRO A 56 -10.74 18.40 -4.40
N VAL A 57 -10.29 18.96 -5.53
CA VAL A 57 -9.14 18.42 -6.27
C VAL A 57 -7.86 18.71 -5.51
N GLU A 58 -7.68 19.96 -5.07
CA GLU A 58 -6.52 20.36 -4.26
C GLU A 58 -6.49 19.60 -2.92
N TYR A 59 -7.61 19.52 -2.20
CA TYR A 59 -7.69 18.79 -0.94
C TYR A 59 -7.33 17.30 -1.11
N MET A 60 -7.92 16.61 -2.08
CA MET A 60 -7.62 15.19 -2.34
C MET A 60 -6.17 14.97 -2.74
N THR A 61 -5.60 15.87 -3.54
CA THR A 61 -4.19 15.82 -3.94
C THR A 61 -3.29 15.98 -2.72
N ASN A 62 -3.54 16.97 -1.87
CA ASN A 62 -2.77 17.20 -0.65
C ASN A 62 -2.85 16.02 0.32
N LEU A 63 -4.05 15.46 0.48
CA LEU A 63 -4.29 14.29 1.33
C LEU A 63 -3.50 13.07 0.84
N PHE A 64 -3.57 12.76 -0.46
CA PHE A 64 -2.77 11.67 -1.03
C PHE A 64 -1.27 11.91 -0.86
N ASN A 65 -0.80 13.15 -1.07
CA ASN A 65 0.62 13.47 -1.02
C ASN A 65 1.20 13.35 0.39
N ALA A 66 0.42 13.72 1.40
CA ALA A 66 0.79 13.54 2.80
C ALA A 66 0.96 12.05 3.12
N ASP A 67 -0.02 11.22 2.77
CA ASP A 67 0.03 9.77 3.01
C ASP A 67 1.12 9.08 2.21
N TYR A 68 1.28 9.46 0.94
CA TYR A 68 2.31 8.91 0.08
C TYR A 68 3.71 9.21 0.62
N THR A 69 3.94 10.42 1.12
CA THR A 69 5.22 10.80 1.75
C THR A 69 5.53 9.85 2.91
N ILE A 70 4.60 9.69 3.85
CA ILE A 70 4.76 8.81 5.02
C ILE A 70 4.99 7.34 4.59
N TYR A 71 4.19 6.85 3.64
CA TYR A 71 4.31 5.49 3.12
C TYR A 71 5.66 5.26 2.44
N SER A 72 6.11 6.21 1.62
CA SER A 72 7.36 6.10 0.86
C SER A 72 8.57 5.99 1.77
N GLU A 73 8.64 6.81 2.83
CA GLU A 73 9.69 6.77 3.84
C GLU A 73 9.67 5.43 4.59
N THR A 74 8.49 5.01 5.03
CA THR A 74 8.30 3.74 5.75
C THR A 74 8.69 2.54 4.89
N LEU A 75 8.36 2.56 3.60
CA LEU A 75 8.69 1.49 2.66
C LEU A 75 10.20 1.37 2.45
N VAL A 76 10.88 2.49 2.25
CA VAL A 76 12.34 2.55 2.09
C VAL A 76 13.03 1.98 3.32
N GLU A 77 12.67 2.45 4.52
CA GLU A 77 13.28 1.95 5.76
C GLU A 77 12.96 0.47 6.01
N SER A 78 11.76 0.00 5.66
CA SER A 78 11.43 -1.44 5.73
C SER A 78 12.36 -2.29 4.86
N ILE A 79 12.62 -1.88 3.61
CA ILE A 79 13.49 -2.63 2.70
C ILE A 79 14.94 -2.59 3.18
N LEU A 80 15.41 -1.43 3.66
CA LEU A 80 16.76 -1.32 4.22
C LEU A 80 16.94 -2.23 5.44
N ARG A 81 15.93 -2.32 6.30
CA ARG A 81 15.94 -3.25 7.45
C ARG A 81 15.96 -4.71 6.99
N GLU A 82 15.19 -5.08 5.97
CA GLU A 82 15.23 -6.44 5.41
C GLU A 82 16.60 -6.81 4.81
N ILE A 83 17.33 -5.82 4.28
CA ILE A 83 18.71 -6.02 3.83
C ILE A 83 19.65 -6.18 5.04
N ASP A 84 19.52 -5.35 6.08
CA ASP A 84 20.29 -5.47 7.32
C ASP A 84 20.10 -6.87 7.96
N GLU A 85 18.84 -7.31 8.09
CA GLU A 85 18.49 -8.63 8.61
C GLU A 85 19.06 -9.75 7.74
N TYR A 86 19.06 -9.58 6.41
CA TYR A 86 19.63 -10.56 5.50
C TYR A 86 21.15 -10.72 5.67
N PHE A 87 21.88 -9.62 5.92
CA PHE A 87 23.31 -9.69 6.26
C PHE A 87 23.54 -10.50 7.54
N MET A 88 22.81 -10.18 8.61
CA MET A 88 22.98 -10.82 9.92
C MET A 88 22.61 -12.29 9.86
N ASN A 89 21.44 -12.62 9.31
CA ASN A 89 20.94 -13.99 9.21
C ASN A 89 21.84 -14.85 8.31
N THR A 90 22.33 -14.32 7.18
CA THR A 90 23.23 -15.07 6.30
C THR A 90 24.54 -15.40 7.00
N LYS A 91 25.12 -14.43 7.70
CA LYS A 91 26.38 -14.61 8.44
C LYS A 91 26.22 -15.65 9.54
N GLU A 92 25.18 -15.53 10.35
CA GLU A 92 24.91 -16.46 11.45
C GLU A 92 24.63 -17.87 10.94
N ASN A 93 23.75 -18.03 9.95
CA ASN A 93 23.41 -19.32 9.37
C ASN A 93 24.62 -20.01 8.76
N LEU A 94 25.47 -19.28 8.04
CA LEU A 94 26.68 -19.84 7.43
C LEU A 94 27.69 -20.31 8.49
N LEU A 95 27.90 -19.52 9.55
CA LEU A 95 28.81 -19.90 10.64
C LEU A 95 28.32 -21.13 11.39
N ASN A 96 27.04 -21.17 11.71
CA ASN A 96 26.41 -22.31 12.37
C ASN A 96 26.53 -23.56 11.48
N ALA A 97 26.21 -23.45 10.19
CA ALA A 97 26.29 -24.55 9.24
C ALA A 97 27.70 -25.13 9.10
N ILE A 98 28.72 -24.28 8.94
CA ILE A 98 30.11 -24.73 8.81
C ILE A 98 30.59 -25.35 10.12
N SER A 99 30.20 -24.78 11.27
CA SER A 99 30.54 -25.33 12.58
C SER A 99 29.95 -26.74 12.78
N GLU A 100 28.67 -26.91 12.44
CA GLU A 100 27.99 -28.21 12.49
C GLU A 100 28.64 -29.23 11.56
N TRP A 101 28.95 -28.83 10.32
CA TRP A 101 29.62 -29.69 9.36
C TRP A 101 31.01 -30.11 9.84
N SER A 102 31.80 -29.15 10.33
CA SER A 102 33.15 -29.39 10.86
C SER A 102 33.14 -30.39 12.02
N ALA A 103 32.12 -30.33 12.88
CA ALA A 103 31.97 -31.23 14.02
C ALA A 103 31.70 -32.71 13.64
N LEU A 104 31.39 -33.00 12.38
CA LEU A 104 31.23 -34.37 11.87
C LEU A 104 32.57 -35.11 11.66
N PHE A 105 33.68 -34.37 11.62
CA PHE A 105 34.99 -34.90 11.24
C PHE A 105 35.98 -34.86 12.41
N GLU A 106 36.90 -35.83 12.44
CA GLU A 106 37.99 -35.86 13.41
C GLU A 106 39.08 -34.84 13.02
N PRO A 107 39.58 -33.99 13.95
CA PRO A 107 40.52 -32.91 13.62
C PRO A 107 41.81 -33.33 12.92
N ASP A 108 42.41 -34.44 13.35
CA ASP A 108 43.72 -34.89 12.85
C ASP A 108 43.62 -35.92 11.73
N ARG A 109 42.40 -36.34 11.38
CA ARG A 109 42.16 -37.39 10.39
C ARG A 109 42.18 -36.80 8.98
N LYS A 110 42.89 -37.50 8.09
CA LYS A 110 42.82 -37.23 6.64
C LYS A 110 41.69 -38.02 6.00
N TYR A 111 41.01 -37.38 5.06
CA TYR A 111 39.91 -37.96 4.30
C TYR A 111 40.27 -37.94 2.82
N ASP A 112 40.61 -39.11 2.29
CA ASP A 112 40.89 -39.26 0.87
C ASP A 112 39.57 -39.15 0.08
N GLU A 113 39.60 -38.42 -1.03
CA GLU A 113 38.48 -38.30 -1.98
C GLU A 113 37.18 -37.70 -1.42
N LEU A 114 37.23 -36.82 -0.40
CA LEU A 114 36.05 -36.07 0.05
C LEU A 114 35.86 -34.83 -0.82
N PRO A 115 34.89 -34.78 -1.75
CA PRO A 115 34.73 -33.64 -2.63
C PRO A 115 34.04 -32.48 -1.91
N LEU A 116 34.42 -31.25 -2.25
CA LEU A 116 33.86 -30.00 -1.71
C LEU A 116 32.36 -29.87 -1.98
N SER A 117 31.85 -30.53 -3.01
CA SER A 117 30.42 -30.67 -3.26
C SER A 117 29.64 -31.24 -2.07
N THR A 118 30.25 -32.08 -1.23
CA THR A 118 29.60 -32.61 -0.02
C THR A 118 29.24 -31.51 0.97
N LEU A 119 30.15 -30.54 1.17
CA LEU A 119 29.88 -29.36 1.99
C LEU A 119 28.80 -28.49 1.34
N PHE A 120 28.86 -28.22 0.04
CA PHE A 120 27.84 -27.40 -0.62
C PHE A 120 26.46 -28.03 -0.56
N LEU A 121 26.35 -29.35 -0.79
CA LEU A 121 25.11 -30.10 -0.64
C LEU A 121 24.56 -30.03 0.79
N TYR A 122 25.43 -30.00 1.80
CA TYR A 122 25.02 -29.77 3.18
C TYR A 122 24.45 -28.36 3.38
N LEU A 123 25.17 -27.33 2.92
CA LEU A 123 24.80 -25.91 3.09
C LEU A 123 23.48 -25.55 2.38
N ILE A 124 23.09 -26.29 1.34
CA ILE A 124 21.83 -26.09 0.59
C ILE A 124 20.77 -27.15 0.92
N GLY A 125 21.02 -28.01 1.93
CA GLY A 125 20.26 -29.24 2.18
C GLY A 125 18.74 -29.08 2.31
N ARG A 126 18.27 -27.92 2.79
CA ARG A 126 16.83 -27.62 2.90
C ARG A 126 16.11 -27.58 1.54
N SER A 127 16.77 -27.13 0.48
CA SER A 127 16.16 -27.08 -0.86
C SER A 127 16.25 -28.40 -1.63
N ILE A 128 17.04 -29.36 -1.14
CA ILE A 128 17.38 -30.62 -1.83
C ILE A 128 17.30 -31.82 -0.87
N SER A 129 16.14 -32.02 -0.25
CA SER A 129 15.93 -33.07 0.77
C SER A 129 16.32 -34.49 0.31
N TYR A 130 16.19 -34.80 -0.99
CA TYR A 130 16.57 -36.07 -1.58
C TYR A 130 18.10 -36.25 -1.66
N GLU A 131 18.79 -35.22 -2.14
CA GLU A 131 20.24 -35.18 -2.25
C GLU A 131 20.91 -35.14 -0.86
N TYR A 132 20.27 -34.51 0.14
CA TYR A 132 20.71 -34.57 1.54
C TYR A 132 20.72 -36.01 2.07
N SER A 133 19.66 -36.77 1.79
CA SER A 133 19.58 -38.19 2.17
C SER A 133 20.68 -39.01 1.48
N SER A 134 20.95 -38.71 0.21
CA SER A 134 22.03 -39.34 -0.56
C SER A 134 23.42 -39.01 0.01
N LEU A 135 23.64 -37.75 0.38
CA LEU A 135 24.86 -37.28 1.05
C LEU A 135 25.09 -38.02 2.37
N ARG A 136 24.04 -38.17 3.20
CA ARG A 136 24.10 -38.91 4.45
C ARG A 136 24.53 -40.36 4.24
N ILE A 137 23.92 -41.05 3.29
CA ILE A 137 24.27 -42.45 2.95
C ILE A 137 25.73 -42.54 2.48
N PHE A 138 26.18 -41.59 1.66
CA PHE A 138 27.56 -41.54 1.18
C PHE A 138 28.56 -41.36 2.32
N LEU A 139 28.36 -40.36 3.19
CA LEU A 139 29.27 -40.10 4.32
C LEU A 139 29.31 -41.26 5.31
N GLN A 140 28.17 -41.89 5.58
CA GLN A 140 28.10 -43.05 6.46
C GLN A 140 28.84 -44.25 5.86
N ARG A 141 28.64 -44.55 4.57
CA ARG A 141 29.27 -45.73 3.92
C ARG A 141 30.76 -45.56 3.70
N LYS A 142 31.20 -44.38 3.26
CA LYS A 142 32.59 -44.15 2.86
C LYS A 142 33.49 -43.76 4.03
N TYR A 143 32.96 -42.97 4.96
CA TYR A 143 33.76 -42.36 6.04
C TYR A 143 33.32 -42.75 7.45
N ASN A 144 32.24 -43.54 7.59
CA ASN A 144 31.62 -43.88 8.87
C ASN A 144 31.17 -42.64 9.67
N ILE A 145 30.72 -41.60 8.95
CA ILE A 145 30.22 -40.35 9.53
C ILE A 145 28.70 -40.40 9.57
N ASN A 146 28.13 -40.21 10.76
CA ASN A 146 26.68 -40.22 10.95
C ASN A 146 26.13 -38.79 11.01
N MET A 147 25.44 -38.38 9.95
CA MET A 147 24.73 -37.10 9.90
C MET A 147 23.34 -37.22 10.53
N LYS A 148 22.83 -36.10 11.06
CA LYS A 148 21.43 -35.97 11.50
C LYS A 148 20.47 -36.34 10.36
N GLU A 149 19.31 -36.90 10.71
CA GLU A 149 18.27 -37.22 9.73
C GLU A 149 17.50 -35.99 9.27
N THR A 150 17.37 -35.02 10.17
CA THR A 150 16.74 -33.73 9.90
C THR A 150 17.64 -32.87 9.03
N VAL A 151 17.10 -32.36 7.93
CA VAL A 151 17.78 -31.34 7.11
C VAL A 151 18.10 -30.11 7.96
N PRO A 152 19.19 -29.40 7.67
CA PRO A 152 19.50 -28.15 8.36
C PRO A 152 18.37 -27.12 8.16
N GLU A 153 18.11 -26.31 9.19
CA GLU A 153 17.04 -25.30 9.13
C GLU A 153 17.37 -24.13 8.19
N HIS A 154 18.66 -23.91 7.91
CA HIS A 154 19.14 -22.88 7.00
C HIS A 154 19.03 -23.32 5.53
N ASP A 155 18.79 -22.36 4.65
CA ASP A 155 18.83 -22.54 3.20
C ASP A 155 19.74 -21.49 2.58
N LEU A 156 20.91 -21.92 2.09
CA LEU A 156 21.89 -21.06 1.42
C LEU A 156 21.96 -21.33 -0.09
N SER A 157 20.93 -21.97 -0.67
CA SER A 157 20.88 -22.31 -2.09
C SER A 157 21.10 -21.09 -2.99
N GLU A 158 20.44 -19.97 -2.69
CA GLU A 158 20.58 -18.71 -3.43
C GLU A 158 22.01 -18.15 -3.47
N ILE A 159 22.89 -18.59 -2.56
CA ILE A 159 24.30 -18.17 -2.51
C ILE A 159 25.21 -19.20 -3.20
N PHE A 160 24.93 -20.50 -3.01
CA PHE A 160 25.82 -21.60 -3.41
C PHE A 160 25.41 -22.38 -4.66
N LYS A 161 24.23 -22.10 -5.24
CA LYS A 161 23.67 -22.84 -6.39
C LYS A 161 24.67 -23.05 -7.53
N ASP A 162 25.43 -22.01 -7.88
CA ASP A 162 26.39 -22.04 -8.99
C ASP A 162 27.82 -22.36 -8.55
N ILE A 163 28.11 -22.36 -7.24
CA ILE A 163 29.45 -22.60 -6.73
C ILE A 163 29.79 -24.10 -6.80
N ASN A 164 28.79 -24.96 -6.61
CA ASN A 164 28.97 -26.40 -6.64
C ASN A 164 29.44 -26.90 -8.02
N SER A 165 28.96 -26.32 -9.12
CA SER A 165 29.38 -26.69 -10.47
C SER A 165 30.83 -26.28 -10.78
N LEU A 166 31.32 -25.21 -10.14
CA LEU A 166 32.66 -24.68 -10.36
C LEU A 166 33.73 -25.34 -9.48
N LEU A 167 33.41 -25.52 -8.20
CA LEU A 167 34.39 -25.91 -7.17
C LEU A 167 34.10 -27.29 -6.56
N GLY A 168 32.97 -27.91 -6.87
CA GLY A 168 32.50 -29.12 -6.20
C GLY A 168 33.43 -30.34 -6.39
N SER A 169 34.25 -30.37 -7.43
CA SER A 169 35.23 -31.44 -7.68
C SER A 169 36.52 -31.34 -6.87
N ILE A 170 36.75 -30.21 -6.18
CA ILE A 170 37.94 -30.01 -5.34
C ILE A 170 37.88 -30.99 -4.17
N ILE A 171 38.98 -31.68 -3.89
CA ILE A 171 39.07 -32.62 -2.76
C ILE A 171 39.52 -31.91 -1.50
N ILE A 172 38.84 -32.18 -0.38
CA ILE A 172 39.16 -31.68 0.95
C ILE A 172 39.84 -32.79 1.76
N GLU A 173 41.17 -32.76 1.86
CA GLU A 173 41.92 -33.75 2.66
C GLU A 173 41.69 -33.61 4.17
N LYS A 174 41.58 -32.36 4.66
CA LYS A 174 41.42 -32.04 6.09
C LYS A 174 40.19 -31.15 6.29
N PRO A 175 39.00 -31.74 6.47
CA PRO A 175 37.74 -31.00 6.54
C PRO A 175 37.70 -29.95 7.65
N VAL A 176 38.24 -30.28 8.83
CA VAL A 176 38.27 -29.37 9.98
C VAL A 176 39.16 -28.14 9.70
N ASP A 177 40.35 -28.36 9.16
CA ASP A 177 41.27 -27.26 8.81
C ASP A 177 40.75 -26.41 7.65
N PHE A 178 40.14 -27.06 6.66
CA PHE A 178 39.45 -26.36 5.58
C PHE A 178 38.32 -25.49 6.11
N CYS A 179 37.47 -26.01 6.99
CA CYS A 179 36.37 -25.25 7.60
C CYS A 179 36.88 -24.06 8.40
N LYS A 180 37.99 -24.19 9.14
CA LYS A 180 38.63 -23.06 9.84
C LYS A 180 39.08 -21.96 8.87
N LEU A 181 39.77 -22.33 7.79
CA LEU A 181 40.22 -21.38 6.77
C LEU A 181 39.04 -20.73 6.05
N PHE A 182 38.05 -21.54 5.66
CA PHE A 182 36.85 -21.09 4.99
C PHE A 182 36.05 -20.12 5.86
N CYS A 183 35.80 -20.45 7.13
CA CYS A 183 35.17 -19.56 8.09
C CYS A 183 35.92 -18.24 8.22
N ARG A 184 37.26 -18.28 8.37
CA ARG A 184 38.06 -17.07 8.50
C ARG A 184 37.91 -16.16 7.28
N SER A 185 38.12 -16.70 6.08
CA SER A 185 38.00 -15.93 4.83
C SER A 185 36.58 -15.41 4.59
N LEU A 186 35.56 -16.20 4.93
CA LEU A 186 34.17 -15.78 4.84
C LEU A 186 33.81 -14.69 5.84
N ILE A 187 34.26 -14.79 7.09
CA ILE A 187 34.02 -13.78 8.12
C ILE A 187 34.65 -12.45 7.69
N GLU A 188 35.91 -12.49 7.23
CA GLU A 188 36.61 -11.31 6.71
C GLU A 188 35.79 -10.69 5.56
N GLY A 189 35.45 -11.47 4.53
CA GLY A 189 34.69 -10.99 3.38
C GLY A 189 33.28 -10.48 3.70
N LEU A 190 32.53 -11.17 4.58
CA LEU A 190 31.20 -10.73 5.01
C LEU A 190 31.26 -9.48 5.89
N THR A 191 32.30 -9.36 6.72
CA THR A 191 32.50 -8.17 7.55
C THR A 191 32.85 -6.96 6.69
N ASP A 192 33.69 -7.13 5.67
CA ASP A 192 34.01 -6.07 4.71
C ASP A 192 32.77 -5.65 3.90
N MET A 193 31.98 -6.62 3.44
CA MET A 193 30.71 -6.33 2.75
C MET A 193 29.73 -5.61 3.68
N GLN A 194 29.60 -6.03 4.94
CA GLN A 194 28.73 -5.39 5.92
C GLN A 194 29.20 -3.97 6.25
N ALA A 195 30.51 -3.74 6.40
CA ALA A 195 31.07 -2.42 6.60
C ALA A 195 30.82 -1.51 5.39
N THR A 196 31.00 -2.03 4.17
CA THR A 196 30.69 -1.31 2.92
C THR A 196 29.21 -0.94 2.85
N TRP A 197 28.34 -1.87 3.26
CA TRP A 197 26.91 -1.64 3.35
C TRP A 197 26.56 -0.51 4.31
N ILE A 198 27.00 -0.61 5.57
CA ILE A 198 26.70 0.35 6.63
C ILE A 198 27.24 1.75 6.30
N ASN A 199 28.49 1.83 5.82
CA ASN A 199 29.17 3.11 5.64
C ASN A 199 28.77 3.83 4.35
N THR A 200 28.40 3.08 3.30
CA THR A 200 28.27 3.64 1.95
C THR A 200 27.00 3.18 1.24
N GLU A 201 26.86 1.89 0.96
CA GLU A 201 25.83 1.39 0.04
C GLU A 201 24.41 1.61 0.58
N LYS A 202 24.19 1.52 1.89
CA LYS A 202 22.88 1.76 2.51
C LYS A 202 22.32 3.13 2.16
N ASN A 203 23.15 4.16 2.21
CA ASN A 203 22.75 5.53 1.85
C ASN A 203 22.52 5.68 0.34
N ILE A 204 23.36 5.06 -0.49
CA ILE A 204 23.20 5.08 -1.96
C ILE A 204 21.90 4.38 -2.36
N THR A 205 21.63 3.20 -1.80
CA THR A 205 20.39 2.45 -2.02
C THR A 205 19.17 3.23 -1.53
N ARG A 206 19.25 3.90 -0.37
CA ARG A 206 18.19 4.81 0.10
C ARG A 206 17.86 5.87 -0.95
N VAL A 207 18.86 6.62 -1.39
CA VAL A 207 18.69 7.71 -2.37
C VAL A 207 18.12 7.19 -3.70
N ARG A 208 18.61 6.03 -4.17
CA ARG A 208 18.14 5.40 -5.40
C ARG A 208 16.68 4.97 -5.31
N MET A 209 16.29 4.34 -4.21
CA MET A 209 14.90 3.97 -3.93
C MET A 209 13.99 5.20 -3.87
N GLN A 210 14.42 6.27 -3.18
CA GLN A 210 13.67 7.53 -3.11
C GLN A 210 13.49 8.17 -4.50
N ALA A 211 14.55 8.22 -5.32
CA ALA A 211 14.47 8.73 -6.70
C ALA A 211 13.54 7.89 -7.59
N GLN A 212 13.56 6.57 -7.42
CA GLN A 212 12.67 5.65 -8.14
C GLN A 212 11.21 5.87 -7.73
N LEU A 213 10.94 6.00 -6.43
CA LEU A 213 9.61 6.31 -5.91
C LEU A 213 9.11 7.66 -6.42
N ALA A 214 9.92 8.72 -6.33
CA ALA A 214 9.57 10.05 -6.83
C ALA A 214 9.22 10.05 -8.33
N THR A 215 10.01 9.34 -9.14
CA THR A 215 9.75 9.21 -10.58
C THR A 215 8.44 8.47 -10.86
N LYS A 216 8.19 7.37 -10.15
CA LYS A 216 6.97 6.56 -10.34
C LYS A 216 5.73 7.21 -9.75
N TYR A 217 5.90 8.00 -8.70
CA TYR A 217 4.86 8.86 -8.16
C TYR A 217 4.36 9.81 -9.24
N ILE A 218 5.23 10.58 -9.91
CA ILE A 218 4.86 11.52 -10.98
C ILE A 218 4.07 10.82 -12.10
N LEU A 219 4.44 9.59 -12.45
CA LEU A 219 3.79 8.85 -13.53
C LEU A 219 2.44 8.23 -13.17
N LYS A 220 2.15 8.00 -11.88
CA LYS A 220 0.95 7.28 -11.41
C LYS A 220 -0.01 8.14 -10.59
N SER A 221 0.46 9.26 -10.05
CA SER A 221 -0.29 10.20 -9.23
C SER A 221 -1.53 10.72 -9.97
N HIS A 222 -1.37 11.12 -11.23
CA HIS A 222 -2.42 11.83 -11.96
C HIS A 222 -3.73 11.05 -12.14
N TRP A 223 -3.66 9.71 -12.15
CA TRP A 223 -4.83 8.85 -12.34
C TRP A 223 -5.44 8.37 -11.01
N ASN A 224 -4.59 8.03 -10.04
CA ASN A 224 -5.05 7.43 -8.77
C ASN A 224 -5.46 8.46 -7.71
N GLN A 225 -4.99 9.71 -7.81
CA GLN A 225 -5.21 10.73 -6.77
C GLN A 225 -6.64 11.28 -6.75
N LEU A 226 -7.29 11.26 -7.91
CA LEU A 226 -8.55 11.96 -8.08
C LEU A 226 -9.70 11.00 -8.37
N GLY A 227 -9.45 9.81 -8.91
CA GLY A 227 -10.52 8.97 -9.44
C GLY A 227 -11.28 9.69 -10.56
N CYS A 228 -12.52 9.28 -10.78
CA CYS A 228 -13.36 9.91 -11.79
C CYS A 228 -13.64 11.40 -11.48
N SER A 229 -13.52 12.22 -12.52
CA SER A 229 -13.76 13.67 -12.50
C SER A 229 -15.24 14.06 -12.39
N ALA A 230 -16.16 13.14 -12.69
CA ALA A 230 -17.59 13.41 -12.68
C ALA A 230 -18.11 13.71 -11.28
N ARG A 231 -19.13 14.59 -11.23
CA ARG A 231 -19.82 14.98 -10.01
C ARG A 231 -21.31 14.82 -10.16
N CYS A 232 -21.98 14.46 -9.06
CA CYS A 232 -23.41 14.32 -9.00
C CYS A 232 -24.04 15.64 -9.45
N PRO A 233 -24.95 15.64 -10.44
CA PRO A 233 -25.51 16.88 -11.00
C PRO A 233 -26.38 17.66 -10.02
N LEU A 234 -26.68 17.09 -8.85
CA LEU A 234 -27.62 17.64 -7.87
C LEU A 234 -26.88 18.25 -6.67
N CYS A 235 -25.93 17.50 -6.10
CA CYS A 235 -25.21 17.89 -4.89
C CYS A 235 -23.71 18.06 -5.10
N SER A 236 -23.21 17.86 -6.32
CA SER A 236 -21.78 17.89 -6.67
C SER A 236 -20.89 16.90 -5.93
N SER A 237 -21.47 15.90 -5.26
CA SER A 237 -20.70 14.77 -4.70
C SER A 237 -19.90 14.11 -5.80
N LYS A 238 -18.63 13.83 -5.53
CA LYS A 238 -17.70 13.29 -6.51
C LYS A 238 -18.00 11.82 -6.77
N CYS A 239 -17.77 11.38 -8.01
CA CYS A 239 -17.84 9.96 -8.35
C CYS A 239 -16.81 9.18 -7.52
N GLU A 240 -17.23 8.02 -7.02
CA GLU A 240 -16.38 7.16 -6.20
C GLU A 240 -15.63 6.11 -7.02
N LEU A 241 -15.79 6.07 -8.35
CA LEU A 241 -15.07 5.11 -9.17
C LEU A 241 -13.65 5.60 -9.50
N PRO A 242 -12.69 4.67 -9.70
CA PRO A 242 -11.26 5.00 -9.81
C PRO A 242 -10.84 5.55 -11.18
N GLU A 243 -11.60 5.32 -12.24
CA GLU A 243 -11.21 5.63 -13.63
C GLU A 243 -12.30 6.46 -14.34
N ASP A 244 -11.94 7.29 -15.31
CA ASP A 244 -12.90 8.14 -16.05
C ASP A 244 -13.66 7.41 -17.17
N ASP A 245 -13.30 6.17 -17.50
CA ASP A 245 -13.82 5.43 -18.66
C ASP A 245 -15.09 4.62 -18.37
N HIS A 246 -15.60 4.65 -17.15
CA HIS A 246 -16.84 3.98 -16.81
C HIS A 246 -18.06 4.70 -17.42
N THR A 247 -19.06 3.92 -17.83
CA THR A 247 -20.27 4.45 -18.46
C THR A 247 -21.33 4.90 -17.45
N GLN A 248 -21.21 4.46 -16.19
CA GLN A 248 -22.12 4.80 -15.10
C GLN A 248 -21.35 5.39 -13.93
N HIS A 249 -21.77 6.58 -13.49
CA HIS A 249 -21.22 7.25 -12.32
C HIS A 249 -21.97 6.81 -11.07
N GLN A 250 -21.26 6.76 -9.95
CA GLN A 250 -21.84 6.46 -8.65
C GLN A 250 -21.20 7.30 -7.56
N ALA A 251 -22.01 7.67 -6.58
CA ALA A 251 -21.55 8.17 -5.29
C ALA A 251 -22.43 7.51 -4.22
N THR A 252 -21.83 7.05 -3.13
CA THR A 252 -22.56 6.55 -1.97
C THR A 252 -22.78 7.66 -0.94
N LYS A 253 -21.89 8.66 -0.92
CA LYS A 253 -21.96 9.80 0.01
C LYS A 253 -22.42 11.08 -0.70
N HIS A 254 -23.73 11.35 -0.59
CA HIS A 254 -24.36 12.52 -1.20
C HIS A 254 -24.46 13.72 -0.26
N PHE A 255 -24.01 14.89 -0.71
CA PHE A 255 -24.00 16.10 0.11
C PHE A 255 -25.32 16.88 0.06
N LEU A 256 -25.45 17.87 0.93
CA LEU A 256 -26.49 18.88 0.79
C LEU A 256 -26.16 19.76 -0.43
N PRO A 257 -27.06 19.91 -1.42
CA PRO A 257 -26.82 20.77 -2.58
C PRO A 257 -26.43 22.22 -2.21
N ALA A 258 -26.90 22.71 -1.06
CA ALA A 258 -26.52 24.02 -0.54
C ALA A 258 -25.01 24.20 -0.30
N PHE A 259 -24.22 23.13 -0.10
CA PHE A 259 -22.76 23.23 0.02
C PHE A 259 -22.07 23.75 -1.24
N VAL A 260 -22.72 23.63 -2.40
CA VAL A 260 -22.25 24.19 -3.68
C VAL A 260 -23.11 25.35 -4.16
N GLY A 261 -23.86 25.98 -3.25
CA GLY A 261 -24.68 27.14 -3.54
C GLY A 261 -26.00 26.84 -4.25
N PHE A 262 -26.43 25.58 -4.33
CA PHE A 262 -27.72 25.25 -4.91
C PHE A 262 -28.85 25.74 -4.01
N ARG A 263 -29.68 26.65 -4.54
CA ARG A 263 -30.72 27.38 -3.82
C ARG A 263 -31.99 27.49 -4.65
N ASN A 264 -33.12 27.67 -3.98
CA ASN A 264 -34.38 27.98 -4.65
C ASN A 264 -34.27 29.32 -5.37
N ARG A 265 -34.56 29.34 -6.67
CA ARG A 265 -34.44 30.55 -7.50
C ARG A 265 -35.33 31.71 -7.05
N ASN A 266 -36.50 31.43 -6.50
CA ASN A 266 -37.48 32.44 -6.14
C ASN A 266 -37.25 32.98 -4.72
N THR A 267 -36.94 32.11 -3.77
CA THR A 267 -36.79 32.51 -2.36
C THR A 267 -35.35 32.75 -1.94
N GLY A 268 -34.36 32.32 -2.74
CA GLY A 268 -32.94 32.37 -2.37
C GLY A 268 -32.58 31.37 -1.25
N HIS A 269 -33.51 30.53 -0.80
CA HIS A 269 -33.28 29.60 0.30
C HIS A 269 -32.37 28.44 -0.12
N PRO A 270 -31.42 28.01 0.74
CA PRO A 270 -30.57 26.85 0.48
C PRO A 270 -31.40 25.57 0.32
N SER A 271 -30.95 24.67 -0.57
CA SER A 271 -31.55 23.34 -0.70
C SER A 271 -30.93 22.38 0.32
N LEU A 272 -31.69 22.11 1.38
CA LEU A 272 -31.25 21.32 2.55
C LEU A 272 -31.75 19.86 2.52
N ILE A 273 -31.98 19.33 1.33
CA ILE A 273 -32.40 17.94 1.10
C ILE A 273 -31.29 17.23 0.35
N ILE A 274 -30.80 16.12 0.92
CA ILE A 274 -29.85 15.25 0.24
C ILE A 274 -30.57 14.58 -0.92
N CYS A 275 -29.92 14.54 -2.08
CA CYS A 275 -30.56 14.11 -3.32
C CYS A 275 -30.99 12.64 -3.36
N THR A 276 -30.51 11.82 -2.41
CA THR A 276 -30.93 10.43 -2.26
C THR A 276 -32.15 10.26 -1.34
N GLU A 277 -32.55 11.27 -0.57
CA GLU A 277 -33.73 11.19 0.31
C GLU A 277 -35.03 10.99 -0.49
N ASP A 278 -36.01 10.29 0.09
CA ASP A 278 -37.35 10.09 -0.50
C ASP A 278 -38.00 11.40 -0.99
N ASP A 279 -37.85 12.48 -0.21
CA ASP A 279 -38.39 13.78 -0.55
C ASP A 279 -37.75 14.39 -1.81
N ALA A 280 -36.49 14.05 -2.12
CA ALA A 280 -35.82 14.45 -3.35
C ALA A 280 -36.39 13.71 -4.58
N TYR A 281 -36.80 12.46 -4.40
CA TYR A 281 -37.39 11.60 -5.43
C TYR A 281 -38.86 11.93 -5.70
N ASP A 282 -39.66 11.98 -4.65
CA ASP A 282 -41.12 11.90 -4.76
C ASP A 282 -41.78 13.29 -4.73
N LYS A 283 -41.14 14.28 -4.09
CA LYS A 283 -41.75 15.59 -3.83
C LYS A 283 -41.02 16.75 -4.53
N HIS A 284 -39.71 16.65 -4.69
CA HIS A 284 -38.92 17.68 -5.36
C HIS A 284 -39.00 17.57 -6.88
N LYS A 285 -38.93 18.73 -7.53
CA LYS A 285 -38.80 18.82 -8.98
C LYS A 285 -37.54 19.59 -9.34
N TRP A 286 -36.88 19.12 -10.39
CA TRP A 286 -35.57 19.56 -10.83
C TRP A 286 -35.65 20.13 -12.25
N ALA A 287 -34.83 21.13 -12.55
CA ALA A 287 -34.80 21.79 -13.84
C ALA A 287 -33.39 22.32 -14.12
N HIS A 288 -32.97 22.29 -15.37
CA HIS A 288 -31.83 23.09 -15.81
C HIS A 288 -32.25 24.55 -15.99
N SER A 289 -31.30 25.49 -15.98
CA SER A 289 -31.55 26.92 -16.18
C SER A 289 -32.40 27.28 -17.41
N ASN A 290 -32.37 26.43 -18.44
CA ASN A 290 -33.05 26.63 -19.72
C ASN A 290 -34.34 25.81 -19.86
N ASP A 291 -34.70 25.02 -18.84
CA ASP A 291 -35.93 24.24 -18.87
C ASP A 291 -37.13 25.10 -18.52
N SER A 292 -38.20 24.95 -19.31
CA SER A 292 -39.48 25.59 -19.07
C SER A 292 -40.32 24.91 -17.98
N ASN A 293 -40.02 23.65 -17.67
CA ASN A 293 -40.76 22.82 -16.71
C ASN A 293 -39.82 22.12 -15.74
N TYR A 294 -40.24 22.02 -14.49
CA TYR A 294 -39.56 21.21 -13.48
C TYR A 294 -40.03 19.75 -13.57
N LEU A 295 -39.08 18.83 -13.64
CA LEU A 295 -39.29 17.39 -13.80
C LEU A 295 -39.04 16.63 -12.49
N PRO A 296 -39.72 15.50 -12.25
CA PRO A 296 -39.33 14.54 -11.22
C PRO A 296 -37.87 14.09 -11.41
N LEU A 297 -37.20 13.71 -10.32
CA LEU A 297 -35.76 13.41 -10.33
C LEU A 297 -35.33 12.41 -11.41
N ASN A 298 -36.02 11.27 -11.51
CA ASN A 298 -35.69 10.24 -12.50
C ASN A 298 -35.85 10.72 -13.94
N GLU A 299 -36.87 11.54 -14.23
CA GLU A 299 -37.09 12.10 -15.57
C GLU A 299 -36.02 13.15 -15.90
N PHE A 300 -35.67 13.99 -14.92
CA PHE A 300 -34.60 14.96 -15.03
C PHE A 300 -33.25 14.28 -15.34
N LEU A 301 -32.86 13.27 -14.55
CA LEU A 301 -31.62 12.54 -14.76
C LEU A 301 -31.61 11.80 -16.10
N ARG A 302 -32.73 11.16 -16.49
CA ARG A 302 -32.82 10.48 -17.79
C ARG A 302 -32.62 11.43 -18.96
N LYS A 303 -33.13 12.65 -18.86
CA LYS A 303 -33.03 13.68 -19.90
C LYS A 303 -31.65 14.33 -19.97
N HIS A 304 -31.02 14.63 -18.83
CA HIS A 304 -29.82 15.48 -18.78
C HIS A 304 -28.55 14.75 -18.34
N HIS A 305 -28.65 13.72 -17.52
CA HIS A 305 -27.53 13.04 -16.89
C HIS A 305 -27.73 11.51 -16.84
N PRO A 306 -27.94 10.84 -17.99
CA PRO A 306 -28.33 9.42 -18.02
C PRO A 306 -27.25 8.49 -17.45
N SER A 307 -25.98 8.90 -17.44
CA SER A 307 -24.88 8.16 -16.83
C SER A 307 -24.94 8.08 -15.30
N TRP A 308 -25.84 8.84 -14.65
CA TRP A 308 -26.11 8.75 -13.21
C TRP A 308 -27.30 7.83 -12.88
N LEU A 309 -27.84 7.11 -13.88
CA LEU A 309 -28.91 6.13 -13.67
C LEU A 309 -28.36 4.70 -13.66
N PRO A 310 -28.82 3.84 -12.73
CA PRO A 310 -29.82 4.10 -11.70
C PRO A 310 -29.30 5.00 -10.57
N PHE A 311 -30.12 5.96 -10.12
CA PHE A 311 -29.75 6.85 -9.02
C PHE A 311 -30.09 6.18 -7.67
N PRO A 312 -29.25 6.33 -6.63
CA PRO A 312 -29.49 5.71 -5.33
C PRO A 312 -30.55 6.45 -4.50
N ARG A 313 -31.35 5.67 -3.75
CA ARG A 313 -32.39 6.16 -2.83
C ARG A 313 -32.03 5.73 -1.39
N SER A 314 -31.99 6.69 -0.47
CA SER A 314 -31.61 6.56 0.94
C SER A 314 -32.79 6.81 1.86
N GLU A 315 -32.85 6.09 2.99
CA GLU A 315 -33.91 6.28 3.99
C GLU A 315 -33.56 7.43 4.97
N PRO A 316 -34.56 8.17 5.48
CA PRO A 316 -34.34 9.38 6.31
C PRO A 316 -33.59 9.17 7.63
N SER A 317 -33.41 7.94 8.12
CA SER A 317 -32.73 7.63 9.38
C SER A 317 -31.21 7.45 9.27
N ASP A 318 -30.62 7.67 8.09
CA ASP A 318 -29.20 7.45 7.86
C ASP A 318 -28.30 8.39 8.68
N GLU A 319 -27.28 7.82 9.33
CA GLU A 319 -26.21 8.55 10.04
C GLU A 319 -25.58 9.64 9.16
N HIS A 320 -25.48 9.35 7.86
CA HIS A 320 -24.99 10.27 6.84
C HIS A 320 -25.78 11.59 6.81
N ILE A 321 -27.12 11.51 6.82
CA ILE A 321 -28.00 12.68 6.83
C ILE A 321 -27.73 13.53 8.07
N THR A 322 -27.62 12.87 9.24
CA THR A 322 -27.32 13.54 10.50
C THR A 322 -25.99 14.29 10.45
N LYS A 323 -24.93 13.66 9.92
CA LYS A 323 -23.62 14.29 9.73
C LYS A 323 -23.70 15.51 8.80
N MET A 324 -24.35 15.38 7.64
CA MET A 324 -24.47 16.51 6.70
C MET A 324 -25.22 17.70 7.29
N ARG A 325 -26.29 17.45 8.04
CA ARG A 325 -27.06 18.51 8.70
C ARG A 325 -26.28 19.17 9.83
N ALA A 326 -25.44 18.42 10.56
CA ALA A 326 -24.52 18.98 11.55
C ALA A 326 -23.46 19.88 10.91
N VAL A 327 -22.87 19.44 9.80
CA VAL A 327 -21.90 20.22 9.03
C VAL A 327 -22.53 21.49 8.49
N TRP A 328 -23.73 21.40 7.90
CA TRP A 328 -24.47 22.58 7.47
C TRP A 328 -24.75 23.53 8.62
N TRP A 329 -25.23 23.04 9.76
CA TRP A 329 -25.50 23.89 10.92
C TRP A 329 -24.26 24.69 11.34
N LYS A 330 -23.06 24.07 11.29
CA LYS A 330 -21.80 24.72 11.64
C LYS A 330 -21.32 25.73 10.58
N LEU A 331 -21.61 25.50 9.31
CA LEU A 331 -21.09 26.29 8.18
C LEU A 331 -22.14 27.17 7.48
N LYS A 332 -23.40 27.15 7.90
CA LYS A 332 -24.49 27.84 7.19
C LYS A 332 -24.24 29.32 7.01
N ASP A 333 -23.71 30.03 8.01
CA ASP A 333 -23.49 31.48 7.92
C ASP A 333 -22.41 31.82 6.88
N GLU A 334 -21.31 31.07 6.86
CA GLU A 334 -20.23 31.24 5.87
C GLU A 334 -20.69 30.86 4.46
N LEU A 335 -21.43 29.75 4.31
CA LEU A 335 -21.90 29.27 3.01
C LEU A 335 -23.03 30.14 2.46
N CYS A 336 -23.97 30.58 3.29
CA CYS A 336 -25.01 31.52 2.90
C CYS A 336 -24.41 32.85 2.43
N LYS A 337 -23.38 33.35 3.12
CA LYS A 337 -22.65 34.54 2.66
C LYS A 337 -21.90 34.29 1.35
N LYS A 338 -21.15 33.20 1.24
CA LYS A 338 -20.34 32.85 0.06
C LYS A 338 -21.20 32.73 -1.20
N PHE A 339 -22.35 32.08 -1.08
CA PHE A 339 -23.24 31.78 -2.20
C PHE A 339 -24.50 32.64 -2.21
N ASP A 340 -24.55 33.78 -1.51
CA ASP A 340 -25.69 34.72 -1.52
C ASP A 340 -27.06 34.02 -1.28
N MET A 341 -27.10 33.11 -0.30
CA MET A 341 -28.32 32.39 0.09
C MET A 341 -28.97 33.03 1.32
N ILE A 342 -30.30 32.93 1.40
CA ILE A 342 -31.07 33.39 2.56
C ILE A 342 -31.29 32.19 3.48
N ASP A 343 -30.64 32.20 4.66
CA ASP A 343 -30.77 31.11 5.63
C ASP A 343 -32.24 30.93 6.06
N ASN A 344 -32.78 29.73 5.81
CA ASN A 344 -34.09 29.29 6.26
C ASN A 344 -34.00 27.96 7.03
N THR A 345 -32.82 27.65 7.58
CA THR A 345 -32.59 26.42 8.34
C THR A 345 -33.53 26.36 9.53
N ASP A 346 -34.18 25.22 9.73
CA ASP A 346 -35.08 24.98 10.87
C ASP A 346 -34.31 25.25 12.19
N PRO A 347 -34.78 26.19 13.04
CA PRO A 347 -34.10 26.53 14.29
C PRO A 347 -33.89 25.34 15.23
N SER A 348 -34.72 24.30 15.13
CA SER A 348 -34.57 23.07 15.93
C SER A 348 -33.30 22.29 15.59
N TRP A 349 -32.67 22.53 14.43
CA TRP A 349 -31.40 21.90 14.04
C TRP A 349 -30.26 22.25 14.99
N GLY A 350 -30.29 23.42 15.62
CA GLY A 350 -29.29 23.79 16.63
C GLY A 350 -29.31 22.85 17.83
N ALA A 351 -30.50 22.52 18.34
CA ALA A 351 -30.64 21.57 19.43
C ALA A 351 -30.34 20.12 18.99
N ARG A 352 -30.64 19.75 17.75
CA ARG A 352 -30.48 18.39 17.23
C ARG A 352 -29.05 18.05 16.80
N TYR A 353 -28.34 19.00 16.20
CA TYR A 353 -27.06 18.75 15.53
C TYR A 353 -25.95 19.69 15.99
N GLY A 354 -26.26 20.80 16.65
CA GLY A 354 -25.28 21.81 17.02
C GLY A 354 -24.18 21.34 17.98
N SER A 355 -24.44 20.28 18.75
CA SER A 355 -23.45 19.67 19.67
C SER A 355 -22.60 18.58 19.04
N LEU A 356 -22.87 18.16 17.79
CA LEU A 356 -22.12 17.09 17.12
C LEU A 356 -20.75 17.56 16.63
N ILE A 357 -20.56 18.88 16.50
CA ILE A 357 -19.31 19.49 16.06
C ILE A 357 -18.91 20.57 17.07
N PRO A 358 -17.85 20.33 17.89
CA PRO A 358 -17.40 21.25 18.92
C PRO A 358 -17.20 22.70 18.44
#